data_AF-A0A9D8YPZ6-F1
#
_entry.id   AF-A0A9D8YPZ6-F1
#
_cell.length_a   1.000
_cell.length_b   1.000
_cell.length_c   1.000
_cell.angle_alpha   90.00
_cell.angle_beta   90.00
_cell.angle_gamma   90.00
#
_symmetry.space_group_name_H-M   'P 1'
#
loop_
_entity.id
_entity.type
_entity.pdbx_description
1 polymer ?
#
loop_
_entity_poly.entity_id
_entity_poly.type
_entity_poly.pdbx_seq_one_letter_code
_entity_poly.pdbx_strand_id
1 'polypeptide(L)'
;MVYNDKIVDKQVGRNSDLFAQSIAELQSKEERYPHLRILVSIIEQAHPEWNHAPSKDRQVSNLVFKMSKGMLDVDEVAEIVRLRDAERGWGPLPDKEEDESGNQDGENADEDSGEEE
;
A
#
# COMPACT_ATOMS: atom_id res chain seq x y z
N MET A 1 2.40 -37.41 3.75
CA MET A 1 1.36 -36.74 2.93
C MET A 1 2.03 -36.18 1.69
N VAL A 2 1.69 -36.69 0.50
CA VAL A 2 2.10 -36.05 -0.75
C VAL A 2 1.09 -34.95 -1.00
N TYR A 3 1.53 -33.71 -0.90
CA TYR A 3 0.66 -32.60 -1.20
C TYR A 3 0.57 -32.42 -2.72
N ASN A 4 -0.54 -32.87 -3.31
CA ASN A 4 -0.71 -32.92 -4.76
C ASN A 4 -1.17 -31.58 -5.39
N ASP A 5 -1.44 -30.57 -4.57
CA ASP A 5 -1.85 -29.24 -5.03
C ASP A 5 -0.64 -28.48 -5.61
N LYS A 6 -0.84 -27.96 -6.83
CA LYS A 6 0.12 -27.10 -7.51
C LYS A 6 0.30 -25.80 -6.70
N ILE A 7 1.56 -25.49 -6.39
CA ILE A 7 1.93 -24.22 -5.74
C ILE A 7 1.57 -23.07 -6.69
N VAL A 8 0.87 -22.07 -6.17
CA VAL A 8 0.38 -20.94 -6.98
C VAL A 8 1.53 -20.07 -7.45
N ASP A 9 2.41 -19.68 -6.53
CA ASP A 9 3.63 -18.95 -6.82
C ASP A 9 4.84 -19.61 -6.14
N LYS A 10 5.86 -19.93 -6.93
CA LYS A 10 7.06 -20.64 -6.46
C LYS A 10 8.01 -19.75 -5.65
N GLN A 11 7.99 -18.43 -5.85
CA GLN A 11 8.80 -17.47 -5.13
C GLN A 11 8.26 -17.25 -3.72
N VAL A 12 6.92 -17.19 -3.59
CA VAL A 12 6.25 -17.02 -2.29
C VAL A 12 6.15 -18.35 -1.53
N GLY A 13 6.01 -19.46 -2.24
CA GLY A 13 6.11 -20.82 -1.71
C GLY A 13 4.82 -21.36 -1.07
N ARG A 14 4.79 -22.68 -0.85
CA ARG A 14 3.60 -23.42 -0.39
C ARG A 14 3.05 -22.97 0.96
N ASN A 15 3.92 -22.57 1.90
CA ASN A 15 3.48 -22.13 3.22
C ASN A 15 2.59 -20.90 3.13
N SER A 16 2.84 -20.04 2.16
CA SER A 16 2.07 -18.83 1.94
C SER A 16 0.71 -19.16 1.32
N ASP A 17 0.62 -20.18 0.44
CA ASP A 17 -0.66 -20.70 -0.05
C ASP A 17 -1.53 -21.21 1.11
N LEU A 18 -0.93 -21.99 2.01
CA LEU A 18 -1.61 -22.51 3.20
C LEU A 18 -2.00 -21.38 4.16
N PHE A 19 -1.14 -20.37 4.30
CA PHE A 19 -1.43 -19.22 5.14
C PHE A 19 -2.61 -18.42 4.59
N ALA A 20 -2.65 -18.13 3.29
CA ALA A 20 -3.78 -17.48 2.62
C ALA A 20 -5.09 -18.26 2.81
N GLN A 21 -5.05 -19.59 2.74
CA GLN A 21 -6.20 -20.46 3.02
C GLN A 21 -6.65 -20.34 4.48
N SER A 22 -5.72 -20.38 5.44
CA SER A 22 -6.07 -20.24 6.86
C SER A 22 -6.64 -18.87 7.22
N ILE A 23 -6.17 -17.79 6.57
CA ILE A 23 -6.72 -16.44 6.75
C ILE A 23 -8.17 -16.38 6.25
N ALA A 24 -8.49 -17.08 5.16
CA ALA A 24 -9.85 -17.11 4.61
C ALA A 24 -10.87 -17.78 5.54
N GLU A 25 -10.42 -18.61 6.49
CA GLU A 25 -11.27 -19.27 7.49
C GLU A 25 -11.69 -18.34 8.65
N LEU A 26 -11.01 -17.20 8.80
CA LEU A 26 -11.32 -16.18 9.81
C LEU A 26 -12.61 -15.43 9.46
N GLN A 27 -13.46 -15.21 10.46
CA GLN A 27 -14.86 -14.84 10.26
C GLN A 27 -15.05 -13.35 9.94
N SER A 28 -14.17 -12.48 10.45
CA SER A 28 -14.29 -11.03 10.25
C SER A 28 -13.10 -10.45 9.46
N LYS A 29 -13.36 -9.32 8.78
CA LYS A 29 -12.31 -8.53 8.13
C LYS A 29 -11.26 -8.03 9.13
N GLU A 30 -11.70 -7.66 10.33
CA GLU A 30 -10.85 -7.18 11.42
C GLU A 30 -9.85 -8.24 11.89
N GLU A 31 -10.29 -9.50 12.00
CA GLU A 31 -9.42 -10.63 12.35
C GLU A 31 -8.44 -10.95 11.21
N ARG A 32 -8.89 -10.87 9.95
CA ARG A 32 -8.04 -11.12 8.78
C ARG A 32 -6.97 -10.05 8.60
N TYR A 33 -7.29 -8.79 8.89
CA TYR A 33 -6.45 -7.63 8.61
C TYR A 33 -4.97 -7.78 9.02
N PRO A 34 -4.62 -8.10 10.28
CA PRO A 34 -3.22 -8.24 10.67
C PRO A 34 -2.50 -9.39 9.93
N HIS A 35 -3.22 -10.48 9.66
CA HIS A 35 -2.66 -11.64 8.95
C HIS A 35 -2.44 -11.35 7.46
N LEU A 36 -3.38 -10.66 6.82
CA LEU A 36 -3.25 -10.19 5.44
C LEU A 36 -2.08 -9.23 5.30
N ARG A 37 -1.84 -8.33 6.26
CA ARG A 37 -0.66 -7.46 6.25
C ARG A 37 0.65 -8.24 6.26
N ILE A 38 0.73 -9.33 7.02
CA ILE A 38 1.91 -10.22 7.05
C ILE A 38 2.06 -10.91 5.70
N LEU A 39 0.99 -11.50 5.17
CA LEU A 39 1.02 -12.18 3.87
C LEU A 39 1.45 -11.25 2.74
N VAL A 40 0.89 -10.03 2.69
CA VAL A 40 1.31 -8.98 1.74
C VAL A 40 2.80 -8.68 1.89
N SER A 41 3.29 -8.55 3.12
CA SER A 41 4.73 -8.31 3.36
C SER A 41 5.62 -9.44 2.83
N ILE A 42 5.18 -10.69 2.94
CA ILE A 42 5.91 -11.86 2.41
C ILE A 42 5.94 -11.81 0.88
N ILE A 43 4.80 -11.50 0.26
CA ILE A 43 4.69 -11.37 -1.20
C ILE A 43 5.59 -10.24 -1.73
N GLU A 44 5.58 -9.07 -1.08
CA GLU A 44 6.44 -7.93 -1.46
C GLU A 44 7.94 -8.25 -1.36
N GLN A 45 8.34 -9.06 -0.36
CA GLN A 45 9.73 -9.51 -0.22
C GLN A 45 10.12 -10.53 -1.29
N ALA A 46 9.18 -11.38 -1.71
CA ALA A 46 9.38 -12.35 -2.78
C ALA A 46 9.37 -11.69 -4.18
N HIS A 47 8.63 -10.58 -4.34
CA HIS A 47 8.47 -9.83 -5.59
C HIS A 47 8.90 -8.36 -5.44
N PRO A 48 10.20 -8.08 -5.21
CA PRO A 48 10.69 -6.71 -5.03
C PRO A 48 10.42 -5.83 -6.26
N GLU A 49 10.28 -6.42 -7.45
CA GLU A 49 9.95 -5.73 -8.70
C GLU A 49 8.56 -5.09 -8.71
N TRP A 50 7.65 -5.49 -7.81
CA TRP A 50 6.31 -4.92 -7.75
C TRP A 50 6.23 -3.67 -6.87
N ASN A 51 7.20 -3.39 -6.02
CA ASN A 51 7.11 -2.32 -5.00
C ASN A 51 6.73 -0.94 -5.56
N HIS A 52 7.16 -0.63 -6.79
CA HIS A 52 6.86 0.63 -7.50
C HIS A 52 5.95 0.43 -8.72
N ALA A 53 5.34 -0.74 -8.88
CA ALA A 53 4.46 -1.01 -10.02
C ALA A 53 3.13 -0.26 -9.86
N PRO A 54 2.63 0.44 -10.89
CA PRO A 54 1.40 1.23 -10.81
C PRO A 54 0.13 0.39 -10.54
N SER A 55 0.20 -0.93 -10.76
CA SER A 55 -0.89 -1.86 -10.51
C SER A 55 -0.55 -2.91 -9.43
N LYS A 56 0.37 -2.58 -8.51
CA LYS A 56 0.83 -3.52 -7.46
C LYS A 56 -0.34 -4.05 -6.63
N ASP A 57 -1.23 -3.17 -6.20
CA ASP A 57 -2.42 -3.52 -5.41
C ASP A 57 -3.25 -4.62 -6.09
N ARG A 58 -3.48 -4.50 -7.40
CA ARG A 58 -4.18 -5.49 -8.21
C ARG A 58 -3.35 -6.75 -8.46
N GLN A 59 -2.04 -6.64 -8.62
CA GLN A 59 -1.16 -7.81 -8.77
C GLN A 59 -1.14 -8.67 -7.50
N VAL A 60 -0.88 -8.05 -6.36
CA VAL A 60 -0.81 -8.72 -5.05
C VAL A 60 -2.16 -9.31 -4.66
N SER A 61 -3.26 -8.54 -4.80
CA SER A 61 -4.60 -9.04 -4.47
C SER A 61 -5.04 -10.22 -5.34
N ASN A 62 -4.75 -10.21 -6.65
CA ASN A 62 -5.03 -11.35 -7.52
C ASN A 62 -4.18 -12.58 -7.18
N LEU A 63 -2.95 -12.39 -6.72
CA LEU A 63 -2.12 -13.50 -6.26
C LEU A 63 -2.72 -14.11 -4.98
N VAL A 64 -3.03 -13.29 -3.97
CA VAL A 64 -3.65 -13.73 -2.72
C VAL A 64 -5.00 -14.43 -2.96
N PHE A 65 -5.82 -13.93 -3.89
CA PHE A 65 -7.06 -14.58 -4.32
C PHE A 65 -6.79 -16.02 -4.80
N LYS A 66 -5.79 -16.21 -5.67
CA LYS A 66 -5.43 -17.56 -6.16
C LYS A 66 -4.88 -18.46 -5.05
N MET A 67 -4.01 -17.92 -4.18
CA MET A 67 -3.41 -18.64 -3.05
C MET A 67 -4.46 -19.14 -2.05
N SER A 68 -5.51 -18.34 -1.82
CA SER A 68 -6.66 -18.69 -0.99
C SER A 68 -7.72 -19.52 -1.70
N LYS A 69 -7.45 -20.03 -2.92
CA LYS A 69 -8.42 -20.78 -3.73
C LYS A 69 -9.71 -19.99 -4.02
N GLY A 70 -9.60 -18.68 -4.12
CA GLY A 70 -10.69 -17.76 -4.43
C GLY A 70 -11.58 -17.38 -3.24
N MET A 71 -11.14 -17.66 -2.01
CA MET A 71 -11.94 -17.41 -0.81
C MET A 71 -11.74 -16.01 -0.22
N LEU A 72 -10.57 -15.38 -0.42
CA LEU A 72 -10.32 -14.01 0.02
C LEU A 72 -10.80 -13.00 -1.01
N ASP A 73 -11.42 -11.91 -0.55
CA ASP A 73 -11.87 -10.81 -1.39
C ASP A 73 -10.69 -10.02 -1.97
N VAL A 74 -10.73 -9.76 -3.27
CA VAL A 74 -9.68 -9.03 -3.99
C VAL A 74 -9.62 -7.58 -3.55
N ASP A 75 -10.79 -6.95 -3.33
CA ASP A 75 -10.84 -5.54 -2.97
C ASP A 75 -10.37 -5.30 -1.53
N GLU A 76 -10.73 -6.17 -0.58
CA GLU A 76 -10.17 -6.18 0.78
C GLU A 76 -8.63 -6.24 0.78
N VAL A 77 -8.04 -7.15 -0.01
CA VAL A 77 -6.57 -7.27 -0.07
C VAL A 77 -5.95 -6.05 -0.75
N ALA A 78 -6.55 -5.54 -1.83
CA ALA A 78 -6.05 -4.36 -2.53
C ALA A 78 -6.04 -3.12 -1.63
N GLU A 79 -7.08 -2.93 -0.81
CA GLU A 79 -7.14 -1.85 0.18
C GLU A 79 -5.98 -1.93 1.17
N ILE A 80 -5.68 -3.13 1.70
CA ILE A 80 -4.56 -3.34 2.63
C ILE A 80 -3.21 -3.01 1.99
N VAL A 81 -3.01 -3.35 0.71
CA VAL A 81 -1.79 -3.00 -0.02
C VAL A 81 -1.65 -1.47 -0.11
N ARG A 82 -2.72 -0.76 -0.47
CA ARG A 82 -2.71 0.71 -0.56
C ARG A 82 -2.45 1.38 0.78
N LEU A 83 -3.07 0.90 1.86
CA LEU A 83 -2.85 1.41 3.21
C LEU A 83 -1.38 1.25 3.63
N ARG A 84 -0.78 0.08 3.38
CA ARG A 84 0.63 -0.16 3.67
C ARG A 84 1.58 0.73 2.86
N ASP A 85 1.25 0.99 1.60
CA ASP A 85 2.03 1.89 0.76
C ASP A 85 1.95 3.34 1.26
N ALA A 86 0.76 3.80 1.62
CA ALA A 86 0.57 5.12 2.21
C ALA A 86 1.40 5.28 3.50
N GLU A 87 1.37 4.28 4.39
CA GLU A 87 2.17 4.27 5.62
C GLU A 87 3.69 4.32 5.38
N ARG A 88 4.16 3.77 4.26
CA ARG A 88 5.58 3.77 3.85
C ARG A 88 5.99 5.00 3.02
N GLY A 89 5.05 5.87 2.70
CA GLY A 89 5.28 7.02 1.80
C GLY A 89 5.44 6.62 0.33
N TRP A 90 4.90 5.47 -0.09
CA TRP A 90 4.91 4.96 -1.47
C TRP A 90 3.59 5.18 -2.21
N GLY A 91 2.57 5.74 -1.56
CA GLY A 91 1.32 6.14 -2.21
C GLY A 91 1.46 7.47 -2.98
N PRO A 92 0.53 7.78 -3.91
CA PRO A 92 0.38 9.17 -4.36
C PRO A 92 0.22 10.03 -3.10
N LEU A 93 0.99 11.11 -3.02
CA LEU A 93 0.81 12.10 -1.97
C LEU A 93 -0.69 12.44 -1.93
N PRO A 94 -1.32 12.52 -0.74
CA PRO A 94 -2.60 13.20 -0.67
C PRO A 94 -2.40 14.54 -1.36
N ASP A 95 -3.32 14.92 -2.25
CA ASP A 95 -3.31 16.25 -2.85
C ASP A 95 -3.05 17.20 -1.69
N LYS A 96 -1.91 17.90 -1.72
CA LYS A 96 -1.62 18.92 -0.73
C LYS A 96 -2.86 19.80 -0.77
N GLU A 97 -3.65 19.80 0.30
CA GLU A 97 -4.51 20.94 0.57
C GLU A 97 -3.52 22.10 0.54
N GLU A 98 -3.62 22.93 -0.50
CA GLU A 98 -2.84 24.14 -0.60
C GLU A 98 -3.22 24.94 0.63
N ASP A 99 -2.37 24.90 1.66
CA ASP A 99 -2.47 25.81 2.78
C ASP A 99 -2.36 27.20 2.17
N GLU A 100 -3.51 27.85 1.95
CA GLU A 100 -3.67 29.27 1.67
C GLU A 100 -3.23 30.09 2.91
N SER A 101 -2.04 29.84 3.43
CA SER A 101 -1.31 30.80 4.23
C SER A 101 -0.64 31.76 3.25
N GLY A 102 -1.44 32.73 2.79
CA GLY A 102 -0.99 33.85 1.97
C GLY A 102 0.21 34.52 2.62
N ASN A 103 1.38 34.30 2.02
CA ASN A 103 2.60 35.01 2.30
C ASN A 103 2.44 36.46 1.78
N GLN A 104 1.98 37.38 2.62
CA GLN A 104 2.11 38.81 2.37
C GLN A 104 3.50 39.25 2.82
N ASP A 105 4.50 39.05 1.96
CA ASP A 105 5.77 39.76 2.05
C ASP A 105 6.11 40.38 0.69
N GLY A 106 6.36 41.68 0.71
CA GLY A 106 6.90 42.50 -0.38
C GLY A 106 5.82 43.20 -1.21
N GLU A 107 5.89 44.48 -1.57
CA GLU A 107 6.98 45.44 -1.65
C GLU A 107 6.34 46.84 -1.78
N ASN A 108 6.97 47.89 -1.25
CA ASN A 108 7.63 48.87 -2.11
C ASN A 108 8.38 49.92 -1.29
N ALA A 109 9.66 49.99 -1.63
CA ALA A 109 10.52 51.14 -1.40
C ALA A 109 10.04 52.34 -2.24
N ASP A 110 10.25 53.55 -1.76
CA ASP A 110 11.27 54.45 -2.33
C ASP A 110 11.13 55.87 -1.76
N GLU A 111 12.31 56.40 -1.40
CA GLU A 111 12.79 57.78 -1.55
C GLU A 111 11.87 58.97 -1.22
N ASP A 112 12.26 59.81 -0.24
CA ASP A 112 12.64 61.20 -0.58
C ASP A 112 13.46 61.87 0.54
N SER A 113 14.19 62.87 0.10
CA SER A 113 15.33 63.59 0.62
C SER A 113 14.97 64.91 1.36
N GLY A 114 15.94 65.43 2.14
CA GLY A 114 15.99 66.82 2.64
C GLY A 114 15.07 67.14 3.82
N GLU A 115 15.31 68.10 4.71
CA GLU A 115 16.33 69.14 4.94
C GLU A 115 16.14 69.60 6.41
N GLU A 116 17.22 70.17 6.99
CA GLU A 116 17.34 71.24 8.02
C GLU A 116 16.14 71.55 8.96
N GLU A 117 16.28 71.71 10.28
CA GLU A 117 17.16 72.61 11.08
C GLU A 117 17.53 72.02 12.46
#